data_AF-A0A7M4EGT8-F1
#
_entry.id   AF-A0A7M4EGT8-F1
#
_cell.length_a   1.000
_cell.length_b   1.000
_cell.length_c   1.000
_cell.angle_alpha   90.00
_cell.angle_beta   90.00
_cell.angle_gamma   90.00
#
_symmetry.space_group_name_H-M   'P 1'
#
loop_
_entity.id
_entity.type
_entity.pdbx_description
1 polymer ?
#
loop_
_entity_poly.entity_id
_entity_poly.type
_entity_poly.pdbx_seq_one_letter_code
_entity_poly.pdbx_strand_id
1 'polypeptide(L)'
;MGHKFMEKVSSFLFEYDTPRMVLVRNKKVGLTFRLIQLVVLGYIIGWVFLYEKGYQSQDGIVSSVSVKLKGLALTNVSGMGPLIWDVADYVFPPQGDSSFVVMTNFIITPGQKQDTCPELPHAGRCRSDSDCPEGEYKRKGQGIMTGKCIDFNSTVKTCEIFGWCPLEVDDDVPE
;
A
#
# COMPACT_ATOMS: atom_id res chain seq x y z
N MET A 1 -23.20 78.03 7.69
CA MET A 1 -22.62 76.92 8.47
C MET A 1 -22.46 75.62 7.66
N GLY A 2 -23.33 75.33 6.67
CA GLY A 2 -23.26 74.10 5.85
C GLY A 2 -22.09 74.01 4.84
N HIS A 3 -21.60 75.12 4.29
CA HIS A 3 -20.50 75.10 3.29
C HIS A 3 -19.19 74.51 3.86
N LYS A 4 -18.84 74.87 5.10
CA LYS A 4 -17.66 74.33 5.80
C LYS A 4 -17.80 72.86 6.21
N PHE A 5 -19.04 72.36 6.34
CA PHE A 5 -19.31 70.96 6.65
C PHE A 5 -19.20 70.09 5.39
N MET A 6 -19.76 70.53 4.27
CA MET A 6 -19.59 69.87 2.97
C MET A 6 -18.12 69.82 2.54
N GLU A 7 -17.33 70.88 2.77
CA GLU A 7 -15.89 70.87 2.48
C GLU A 7 -15.12 69.85 3.33
N LYS A 8 -15.43 69.74 4.63
CA LYS A 8 -14.80 68.74 5.52
C LYS A 8 -15.17 67.30 5.17
N VAL A 9 -16.42 67.09 4.75
CA VAL A 9 -16.87 65.77 4.27
C VAL A 9 -16.19 65.44 2.94
N SER A 10 -16.02 66.44 2.05
CA SER A 10 -15.32 66.28 0.78
C SER A 10 -13.83 65.99 0.96
N SER A 11 -13.14 66.67 1.88
CA SER A 11 -11.74 66.36 2.16
C SER A 11 -11.60 64.96 2.75
N PHE A 12 -12.45 64.57 3.71
CA PHE A 12 -12.38 63.23 4.31
C PHE A 12 -12.61 62.07 3.32
N LEU A 13 -13.50 62.24 2.33
CA LEU A 13 -13.81 61.19 1.35
C LEU A 13 -12.83 61.12 0.17
N PHE A 14 -12.18 62.24 -0.18
CA PHE A 14 -11.36 62.36 -1.39
C PHE A 14 -9.89 62.70 -1.11
N GLU A 15 -9.46 62.69 0.15
CA GLU A 15 -8.07 62.89 0.54
C GLU A 15 -7.34 61.54 0.62
N TYR A 16 -6.26 61.42 -0.15
CA TYR A 16 -5.42 60.23 -0.22
C TYR A 16 -4.00 60.62 0.16
N ASP A 17 -3.61 60.27 1.38
CA ASP A 17 -2.27 60.50 1.87
C ASP A 17 -1.28 59.53 1.23
N THR A 18 -0.22 60.08 0.64
CA THR A 18 0.89 59.30 0.09
C THR A 18 2.16 59.52 0.91
N PRO A 19 2.94 58.47 1.17
CA PRO A 19 4.21 58.61 1.87
C PRO A 19 5.17 59.47 1.04
N ARG A 20 5.78 60.48 1.65
CA ARG A 20 6.83 61.28 1.01
C ARG A 20 8.07 60.42 0.77
N MET A 21 8.42 60.21 -0.49
CA MET A 21 9.58 59.41 -0.88
C MET A 21 10.84 60.25 -0.87
N VAL A 22 11.93 59.72 -0.31
CA VAL A 22 13.26 60.36 -0.31
C VAL A 22 14.15 59.70 -1.36
N LEU A 23 14.68 60.49 -2.29
CA LEU A 23 15.54 60.00 -3.38
C LEU A 23 17.01 60.05 -2.96
N VAL A 24 17.61 58.89 -2.67
CA VAL A 24 19.04 58.77 -2.34
C VAL A 24 19.86 58.48 -3.59
N ARG A 25 20.69 59.44 -4.02
CA ARG A 25 21.45 59.36 -5.28
C ARG A 25 22.87 58.80 -5.05
N ASN A 26 22.95 57.49 -4.79
CA ASN A 26 24.21 56.77 -4.57
C ASN A 26 24.33 55.55 -5.49
N LYS A 27 25.42 55.46 -6.27
CA LYS A 27 25.67 54.36 -7.22
C LYS A 27 25.74 52.98 -6.54
N LYS A 28 26.33 52.87 -5.35
CA LYS A 28 26.49 51.59 -4.63
C LYS A 28 25.13 51.05 -4.17
N VAL A 29 24.36 51.89 -3.48
CA VAL A 29 23.03 51.54 -2.96
C VAL A 29 22.07 51.19 -4.10
N GLY A 30 22.10 51.98 -5.20
CA GLY A 30 21.28 51.70 -6.38
C GLY A 30 21.62 50.38 -7.06
N LEU A 31 22.92 50.04 -7.18
CA LEU A 31 23.34 48.76 -7.77
C LEU A 31 22.89 47.57 -6.91
N THR A 32 23.09 47.63 -5.59
CA THR A 32 22.65 46.57 -4.67
C THR A 32 21.15 46.35 -4.77
N PHE A 33 20.36 47.43 -4.77
CA PHE A 33 18.91 47.34 -4.87
C PHE A 33 18.46 46.74 -6.21
N ARG A 34 19.08 47.14 -7.34
CA ARG A 34 18.79 46.57 -8.66
C ARG A 34 19.17 45.10 -8.79
N LEU A 35 20.27 44.68 -8.15
CA LEU A 35 20.72 43.29 -8.18
C LEU A 35 19.76 42.39 -7.39
N ILE A 36 19.33 42.83 -6.20
CA ILE A 36 18.30 42.13 -5.41
C ILE A 36 17.00 42.01 -6.21
N GLN A 37 16.55 43.09 -6.86
CA GLN A 37 15.37 43.06 -7.72
C GLN A 37 15.49 42.04 -8.86
N LEU A 38 16.65 41.95 -9.52
CA LEU A 38 16.89 40.96 -10.59
C LEU A 38 16.88 39.54 -10.06
N VAL A 39 17.45 39.27 -8.88
CA VAL A 39 17.43 37.94 -8.26
C VAL A 39 16.00 37.51 -7.94
N VAL A 40 15.21 38.40 -7.34
CA VAL A 40 13.81 38.12 -7.02
C VAL A 40 12.99 37.90 -8.30
N LEU A 41 13.18 38.74 -9.32
CA LEU A 41 12.49 38.59 -10.60
C LEU A 41 12.88 37.29 -11.31
N GLY A 42 14.16 36.95 -11.31
CA GLY A 42 14.68 35.70 -11.88
C GLY A 42 14.12 34.47 -11.17
N TYR A 43 14.00 34.50 -9.84
CA TYR A 43 13.37 33.42 -9.06
C TYR A 43 11.89 33.28 -9.41
N ILE A 44 11.13 34.37 -9.45
CA ILE A 44 9.70 34.33 -9.78
C ILE A 44 9.51 33.75 -11.19
N ILE A 45 10.25 34.23 -12.19
CA ILE A 45 10.11 33.75 -13.56
C ILE A 45 10.59 32.29 -13.70
N GLY A 46 11.78 31.97 -13.20
CA GLY A 46 12.38 30.64 -13.35
C GLY A 46 11.69 29.57 -12.52
N TRP A 47 11.51 29.82 -11.23
CA TRP A 47 10.92 28.84 -10.32
C TRP A 47 9.39 28.84 -10.41
N VAL A 48 8.74 29.98 -10.14
CA VAL A 48 7.27 30.01 -9.99
C VAL A 48 6.56 29.83 -11.33
N PHE A 49 7.02 30.53 -12.38
CA PHE A 49 6.35 30.46 -13.68
C PHE A 49 6.84 29.29 -14.52
N LEU A 50 8.14 29.07 -14.69
CA LEU A 50 8.61 28.01 -15.60
C LEU A 50 8.61 26.62 -14.96
N TYR A 51 9.13 26.47 -13.73
CA TYR A 51 9.26 25.16 -13.09
C TYR A 51 7.92 24.68 -12.49
N GLU A 52 7.32 25.46 -11.61
CA GLU A 52 6.04 25.15 -10.96
C GLU A 52 4.82 25.36 -11.89
N LYS A 53 5.02 26.01 -13.04
CA LYS A 53 3.93 26.35 -13.98
C LYS A 53 2.76 27.04 -13.29
N GLY A 54 3.04 27.98 -12.37
CA GLY A 54 2.01 28.68 -11.60
C GLY A 54 1.01 29.51 -12.41
N TYR A 55 1.23 29.64 -13.73
CA TYR A 55 0.26 30.23 -14.66
C TYR A 55 -0.83 29.26 -15.13
N GLN A 56 -0.72 27.97 -14.80
CA GLN A 56 -1.68 26.94 -15.18
C GLN A 56 -2.51 26.51 -13.96
N SER A 57 -3.82 26.37 -14.13
CA SER A 57 -4.67 25.66 -13.18
C SER A 57 -4.58 24.15 -13.45
N GLN A 58 -4.23 23.37 -12.44
CA GLN A 58 -4.23 21.91 -12.53
C GLN A 58 -5.57 21.35 -12.07
N ASP A 59 -6.04 20.32 -12.77
CA ASP A 59 -7.23 19.57 -12.39
C ASP A 59 -6.86 18.09 -12.16
N GLY A 60 -7.59 17.45 -11.25
CA GLY A 60 -7.40 16.04 -10.93
C GLY A 60 -7.94 15.14 -12.04
N ILE A 61 -7.27 14.03 -12.30
CA ILE A 61 -7.74 13.04 -13.28
C ILE A 61 -8.59 11.99 -12.56
N VAL A 62 -9.80 11.75 -13.08
CA VAL A 62 -10.62 10.58 -12.70
C VAL A 62 -10.43 9.51 -13.77
N SER A 63 -9.93 8.34 -13.36
CA SER A 63 -9.68 7.19 -14.25
C SER A 63 -10.49 5.98 -13.81
N SER A 64 -10.90 5.16 -14.78
CA SER A 64 -11.58 3.88 -14.56
C SER A 64 -10.97 2.83 -15.47
N VAL A 65 -10.57 1.70 -14.90
CA VAL A 65 -9.96 0.57 -15.61
C VAL A 65 -10.86 -0.65 -15.43
N SER A 66 -11.08 -1.42 -16.49
CA SER A 66 -11.82 -2.68 -16.43
C SER A 66 -11.05 -3.75 -17.21
N VAL A 67 -10.76 -4.87 -16.55
CA VAL A 67 -9.95 -5.94 -17.11
C VAL A 67 -10.77 -7.22 -17.22
N LYS A 68 -10.62 -7.93 -18.34
CA LYS A 68 -11.21 -9.26 -18.54
C LYS A 68 -10.17 -10.23 -19.08
N LEU A 69 -9.91 -11.28 -18.31
CA LEU A 69 -8.98 -12.34 -18.67
C LEU A 69 -9.65 -13.42 -19.52
N LYS A 70 -8.86 -14.07 -20.37
CA LYS A 70 -9.25 -15.20 -21.21
C LYS A 70 -8.07 -16.15 -21.30
N GLY A 71 -8.34 -17.43 -21.11
CA GLY A 71 -7.33 -18.48 -21.17
C GLY A 71 -7.89 -19.79 -20.64
N LEU A 72 -7.28 -20.89 -21.05
CA LEU A 72 -7.52 -22.22 -20.51
C LEU A 72 -6.15 -22.84 -20.28
N ALA A 73 -5.99 -23.53 -19.16
CA ALA A 73 -4.79 -24.31 -18.87
C ALA A 73 -5.17 -25.76 -18.56
N LEU A 74 -4.28 -26.69 -18.91
CA LEU A 74 -4.43 -28.10 -18.60
C LEU A 74 -3.25 -28.50 -17.71
N THR A 75 -3.53 -29.03 -16.53
CA THR A 75 -2.51 -29.56 -15.64
C THR A 75 -2.76 -31.04 -15.42
N ASN A 76 -1.70 -31.83 -15.38
CA ASN A 76 -1.80 -33.25 -15.06
C ASN A 76 -1.09 -33.51 -13.73
N VAL A 77 -1.86 -33.55 -12.65
CA VAL A 77 -1.34 -33.70 -11.29
C VAL A 77 -1.40 -35.17 -10.89
N SER A 78 -0.33 -35.68 -10.29
CA SER A 78 -0.26 -37.02 -9.72
C SER A 78 -1.40 -37.23 -8.70
N GLY A 79 -2.27 -38.20 -8.95
CA GLY A 79 -3.38 -38.55 -8.06
C GLY A 79 -4.75 -37.93 -8.37
N MET A 80 -4.82 -36.84 -9.16
CA MET A 80 -6.09 -36.24 -9.61
C MET A 80 -6.35 -36.36 -11.11
N GLY A 81 -5.31 -36.63 -11.91
CA GLY A 81 -5.43 -36.76 -13.37
C GLY A 81 -5.46 -35.39 -14.09
N PRO A 82 -5.87 -35.36 -15.37
CA PRO A 82 -5.91 -34.12 -16.14
C PRO A 82 -7.04 -33.21 -15.65
N LEU A 83 -6.67 -32.03 -15.13
CA LEU A 83 -7.57 -30.97 -14.68
C LEU A 83 -7.48 -29.77 -15.63
N ILE A 84 -8.62 -29.27 -16.07
CA ILE A 84 -8.74 -28.05 -16.87
C ILE A 84 -9.00 -26.89 -15.91
N TRP A 85 -8.27 -25.80 -16.11
CA TRP A 85 -8.42 -24.54 -15.39
C TRP A 85 -8.94 -23.47 -16.33
N ASP A 86 -9.98 -22.77 -15.92
CA ASP A 86 -10.49 -21.61 -16.62
C ASP A 86 -10.37 -20.32 -15.80
N VAL A 87 -10.82 -19.22 -16.39
CA VAL A 87 -10.74 -17.89 -15.79
C VAL A 87 -11.47 -17.82 -14.44
N ALA A 88 -12.49 -18.64 -14.20
CA ALA A 88 -13.19 -18.67 -12.92
C ALA A 88 -12.39 -19.39 -11.83
N ASP A 89 -11.45 -20.26 -12.21
CA ASP A 89 -10.66 -21.04 -11.26
C ASP A 89 -9.36 -20.35 -10.85
N TYR A 90 -8.64 -19.71 -11.78
CA TYR A 90 -7.30 -19.17 -11.52
C TYR A 90 -7.24 -17.65 -11.35
N VAL A 91 -8.35 -16.90 -11.53
CA VAL A 91 -8.37 -15.44 -11.41
C VAL A 91 -9.16 -14.99 -10.19
N PHE A 92 -8.51 -14.20 -9.32
CA PHE A 92 -9.13 -13.64 -8.12
C PHE A 92 -8.79 -12.15 -7.94
N PRO A 93 -9.74 -11.28 -7.61
CA PRO A 93 -11.19 -11.51 -7.64
C PRO A 93 -11.74 -11.58 -9.09
N PRO A 94 -12.82 -12.34 -9.36
CA PRO A 94 -13.33 -12.51 -10.73
C PRO A 94 -13.95 -11.23 -11.33
N GLN A 95 -14.21 -10.21 -10.52
CA GLN A 95 -14.85 -8.96 -10.92
C GLN A 95 -13.97 -8.07 -11.81
N GLY A 96 -12.65 -8.31 -11.90
CA GLY A 96 -11.77 -7.55 -12.79
C GLY A 96 -11.69 -6.06 -12.43
N ASP A 97 -11.60 -5.78 -11.13
CA ASP A 97 -11.37 -4.45 -10.56
C ASP A 97 -9.93 -3.98 -10.87
N SER A 98 -9.52 -2.85 -10.30
CA SER A 98 -8.20 -2.23 -10.48
C SER A 98 -6.99 -3.14 -10.19
N SER A 99 -7.18 -4.27 -9.50
CA SER A 99 -6.18 -5.32 -9.31
C SER A 99 -6.80 -6.72 -9.42
N PHE A 100 -5.99 -7.66 -9.91
CA PHE A 100 -6.34 -9.08 -10.02
C PHE A 100 -5.08 -9.93 -9.84
N VAL A 101 -5.27 -11.17 -9.40
CA VAL A 101 -4.23 -12.19 -9.23
C VAL A 101 -4.51 -13.33 -10.20
N VAL A 102 -3.45 -13.86 -10.81
CA VAL A 102 -3.49 -15.03 -11.69
C VAL A 102 -2.69 -16.14 -11.00
N MET A 103 -3.35 -17.24 -10.67
CA MET A 103 -2.69 -18.42 -10.11
C MET A 103 -1.85 -19.08 -11.20
N THR A 104 -0.55 -19.19 -10.96
CA THR A 104 0.42 -19.82 -11.87
C THR A 104 0.94 -21.15 -11.35
N ASN A 105 0.84 -21.39 -10.04
CA ASN A 105 1.26 -22.61 -9.38
C ASN A 105 0.35 -22.85 -8.17
N PHE A 106 0.22 -24.12 -7.75
CA PHE A 106 -0.66 -24.51 -6.66
C PHE A 106 -0.17 -25.75 -5.93
N ILE A 107 -0.51 -25.83 -4.64
CA ILE A 107 -0.37 -27.02 -3.80
C ILE A 107 -1.76 -27.37 -3.28
N ILE A 108 -2.16 -28.63 -3.40
CA ILE A 108 -3.51 -29.09 -3.04
C ILE A 108 -3.38 -30.18 -1.97
N THR A 109 -4.06 -29.97 -0.85
CA THR A 109 -4.21 -30.99 0.22
C THR A 109 -5.67 -31.45 0.27
N PRO A 110 -6.05 -32.54 -0.41
CA PRO A 110 -7.44 -32.98 -0.49
C PRO A 110 -7.91 -33.63 0.81
N GLY A 111 -9.23 -33.54 1.08
CA GLY A 111 -9.86 -34.29 2.17
C GLY A 111 -9.55 -33.77 3.58
N GLN A 112 -9.11 -32.51 3.70
CA GLN A 112 -8.96 -31.87 5.00
C GLN A 112 -10.29 -31.85 5.75
N LYS A 113 -10.26 -32.32 6.99
CA LYS A 113 -11.38 -32.29 7.94
C LYS A 113 -10.88 -31.83 9.29
N GLN A 114 -11.79 -31.33 10.11
CA GLN A 114 -11.45 -30.96 11.47
C GLN A 114 -11.22 -32.21 12.31
N ASP A 115 -9.97 -32.47 12.70
CA ASP A 115 -9.57 -33.65 13.44
C ASP A 115 -8.29 -33.35 14.24
N THR A 116 -7.81 -34.35 14.99
CA THR A 116 -6.49 -34.32 15.63
C THR A 116 -5.45 -35.04 14.78
N CYS A 117 -4.31 -34.40 14.51
CA CYS A 117 -3.20 -34.98 13.76
C CYS A 117 -1.84 -34.47 14.26
N PRO A 118 -0.74 -35.18 13.97
CA PRO A 118 0.60 -34.70 14.32
C PRO A 118 0.96 -33.45 13.51
N GLU A 119 1.54 -32.45 14.17
CA GLU A 119 2.07 -31.24 13.55
C GLU A 119 3.26 -31.56 12.62
N LEU A 120 3.54 -30.67 11.66
CA LEU A 120 4.68 -30.83 10.76
C LEU A 120 6.02 -30.77 11.52
N PRO A 121 7.04 -31.55 11.11
CA PRO A 121 8.35 -31.59 11.77
C PRO A 121 9.07 -30.23 11.87
N HIS A 122 8.77 -29.28 11.00
CA HIS A 122 9.40 -27.96 10.96
C HIS A 122 8.87 -27.02 12.05
N ALA A 123 7.66 -27.26 12.55
CA ALA A 123 6.96 -26.38 13.49
C ALA A 123 6.78 -26.99 14.89
N GLY A 124 6.70 -28.32 14.98
CA GLY A 124 6.14 -29.00 16.15
C GLY A 124 6.98 -30.09 16.79
N ARG A 125 8.28 -30.27 16.48
CA ARG A 125 9.11 -31.32 17.09
C ARG A 125 9.09 -31.28 18.62
N CYS A 126 8.85 -32.43 19.24
CA CYS A 126 8.80 -32.62 20.69
C CYS A 126 9.56 -33.88 21.09
N ARG A 127 9.95 -33.97 22.36
CA ARG A 127 10.51 -35.19 22.96
C ARG A 127 9.56 -35.79 24.00
N SER A 128 8.84 -34.94 24.72
CA SER A 128 7.83 -35.32 25.71
C SER A 128 6.61 -34.40 25.64
N ASP A 129 5.50 -34.86 26.23
CA ASP A 129 4.22 -34.14 26.28
C ASP A 129 4.36 -32.73 26.90
N SER A 130 5.31 -32.53 27.82
CA SER A 130 5.63 -31.23 28.40
C SER A 130 6.10 -30.16 27.41
N ASP A 131 6.63 -30.58 26.26
CA ASP A 131 7.09 -29.66 25.20
C ASP A 131 5.92 -29.08 24.38
N CYS A 132 4.72 -29.64 24.57
CA CYS A 132 3.50 -29.31 23.87
C CYS A 132 2.52 -28.68 24.87
N PRO A 133 2.55 -27.36 25.09
CA PRO A 133 1.60 -26.70 25.98
C PRO A 133 0.17 -26.79 25.43
N GLU A 134 -0.75 -27.37 26.21
CA GLU A 134 -2.15 -27.54 25.82
C GLU A 134 -2.85 -26.18 25.64
N GLY A 135 -3.61 -26.04 24.54
CA GLY A 135 -4.37 -24.83 24.24
C GLY A 135 -3.55 -23.70 23.62
N GLU A 136 -2.23 -23.86 23.48
CA GLU A 136 -1.38 -22.86 22.81
C GLU A 136 -1.33 -23.06 21.30
N TYR A 137 -1.20 -21.94 20.58
CA TYR A 137 -0.91 -21.92 19.16
C TYR A 137 0.53 -21.44 18.93
N LYS A 138 1.26 -22.11 18.03
CA LYS A 138 2.57 -21.64 17.58
C LYS A 138 2.38 -20.80 16.31
N ARG A 139 3.19 -19.74 16.13
CA ARG A 139 3.12 -18.89 14.92
C ARG A 139 3.34 -19.64 13.60
N LYS A 140 4.11 -20.74 13.64
CA LYS A 140 4.34 -21.63 12.48
C LYS A 140 3.51 -22.92 12.54
N GLY A 141 2.65 -23.06 13.55
CA GLY A 141 1.80 -24.22 13.71
C GLY A 141 0.51 -24.06 12.89
N GLN A 142 -0.07 -25.19 12.51
CA GLN A 142 -1.26 -25.26 11.67
C GLN A 142 -2.53 -25.57 12.49
N GLY A 143 -2.43 -25.55 13.82
CA GLY A 143 -3.53 -25.82 14.73
C GLY A 143 -3.20 -25.51 16.19
N ILE A 144 -4.13 -25.86 17.08
CA ILE A 144 -4.01 -25.67 18.53
C ILE A 144 -3.47 -26.97 19.15
N MET A 145 -2.45 -26.87 20.00
CA MET A 145 -1.84 -28.05 20.63
C MET A 145 -2.76 -28.70 21.66
N THR A 146 -2.85 -30.03 21.63
CA THR A 146 -3.68 -30.81 22.55
C THR A 146 -2.95 -31.22 23.83
N GLY A 147 -1.65 -30.94 23.95
CA GLY A 147 -0.84 -31.32 25.10
C GLY A 147 -0.03 -32.61 24.93
N LYS A 148 -0.16 -33.33 23.80
CA LYS A 148 0.48 -34.63 23.58
C LYS A 148 1.60 -34.57 22.55
N CYS A 149 2.64 -35.38 22.76
CA CYS A 149 3.75 -35.58 21.84
C CYS A 149 3.62 -36.96 21.17
N ILE A 150 3.22 -36.98 19.89
CA ILE A 150 2.92 -38.21 19.14
C ILE A 150 3.93 -38.46 18.02
N ASP A 151 4.02 -39.70 17.55
CA ASP A 151 4.90 -40.07 16.45
C ASP A 151 4.35 -39.56 15.11
N PHE A 152 5.06 -38.67 14.43
CA PHE A 152 4.76 -38.23 13.06
C PHE A 152 5.23 -39.27 12.04
N ASN A 153 6.43 -39.81 12.27
CA ASN A 153 7.01 -40.92 11.50
C ASN A 153 7.85 -41.79 12.45
N SER A 154 8.38 -42.92 12.01
CA SER A 154 9.13 -43.88 12.84
C SER A 154 10.31 -43.28 13.62
N THR A 155 10.82 -42.12 13.20
CA THR A 155 12.03 -41.48 13.74
C THR A 155 11.75 -40.12 14.38
N VAL A 156 10.59 -39.51 14.12
CA VAL A 156 10.30 -38.11 14.49
C VAL A 156 8.98 -38.00 15.24
N LYS A 157 9.02 -37.37 16.41
CA LYS A 157 7.85 -37.01 17.21
C LYS A 157 7.50 -35.55 17.08
N THR A 158 6.22 -35.25 16.99
CA THR A 158 5.69 -33.88 16.93
C THR A 158 4.46 -33.73 17.82
N CYS A 159 4.17 -32.50 18.23
CA CYS A 159 3.00 -32.21 19.03
C CYS A 159 1.72 -32.56 18.25
N GLU A 160 0.77 -33.19 18.92
CA GLU A 160 -0.59 -33.37 18.41
C GLU A 160 -1.30 -32.01 18.43
N ILE A 161 -1.96 -31.70 17.31
CA ILE A 161 -2.76 -30.50 17.16
C ILE A 161 -4.19 -30.84 16.78
N PHE A 162 -5.12 -29.99 17.19
CA PHE A 162 -6.49 -29.97 16.70
C PHE A 162 -6.61 -28.87 15.63
N GLY A 163 -6.99 -29.25 14.42
CA GLY A 163 -7.00 -28.37 13.26
C GLY A 163 -7.52 -29.06 12.00
N TRP A 164 -7.12 -28.55 10.84
CA TRP A 164 -7.45 -29.15 9.54
C TRP A 164 -6.48 -30.27 9.20
N CYS A 165 -6.94 -31.51 9.26
CA CYS A 165 -6.14 -32.70 9.03
C CYS A 165 -6.58 -33.46 7.77
N PRO A 166 -5.66 -33.97 6.93
CA PRO A 166 -4.20 -33.90 7.08
C PRO A 166 -3.64 -32.49 6.81
N LEU A 167 -2.50 -32.17 7.42
CA LEU A 167 -1.84 -30.87 7.25
C LEU A 167 -1.27 -30.73 5.84
N GLU A 168 -1.19 -29.48 5.37
CA GLU A 168 -0.53 -29.14 4.11
C GLU A 168 0.98 -29.39 4.21
N VAL A 169 1.55 -30.10 3.23
CA VAL A 169 2.98 -30.37 3.14
C VAL A 169 3.55 -29.56 1.99
N ASP A 170 4.32 -28.53 2.32
CA ASP A 170 4.94 -27.57 1.38
C ASP A 170 6.49 -27.68 1.39
N ASP A 171 7.00 -28.92 1.44
CA ASP A 171 8.45 -29.16 1.43
C ASP A 171 9.03 -29.06 0.01
N ASP A 172 8.24 -29.42 -1.00
CA ASP A 172 8.62 -29.44 -2.41
C ASP A 172 7.60 -28.65 -3.23
N VAL A 173 7.90 -27.38 -3.51
CA VAL A 173 7.10 -26.55 -4.41
C VAL A 173 7.34 -27.03 -5.86
N PRO A 174 6.29 -27.40 -6.62
CA PRO A 174 6.44 -27.81 -8.02
C PRO A 174 7.06 -26.69 -8.88
N GLU A 175 7.99 -27.02 -9.78
CA GLU A 175 8.52 -26.07 -10.78
C GLU A 175 7.58 -25.88 -11.98
#